data_AF-A0A7C7WPJ2-F1
#
_entry.id   AF-A0A7C7WPJ2-F1
#
_cell.length_a   1.000
_cell.length_b   1.000
_cell.length_c   1.000
_cell.angle_alpha   90.00
_cell.angle_beta   90.00
_cell.angle_gamma   90.00
#
_symmetry.space_group_name_H-M   'P 1'
#
loop_
_entity.id
_entity.type
_entity.pdbx_description
1 polymer ?
#
loop_
_entity_poly.entity_id
_entity_poly.type
_entity_poly.pdbx_seq_one_letter_code
_entity_poly.pdbx_strand_id
1 'polypeptide(L)'
;RLEADTSWDTNIEESLYWGVKMFERDEELYGVRLSSKAFIVISDGQDWSGEVEEALKLTRMHDIRVYVVGVGSTAGGFIPQLPTSVYAEPEDPIHSALDRRSLRAIAEAGGGEYYELGIDSDQDIALRIITDVQRRAQATQREETFTELYWFFLAAASGLVCVGTVFVAERTQLWWQVAAAGGLIVLLLS
;
A
#
# COMPACT_ATOMS: atom_id res chain seq x y z
N ARG A 1 26.24 -26.89 -1.57
CA ARG A 1 27.28 -25.88 -1.78
C ARG A 1 26.58 -24.80 -2.61
N LEU A 2 26.13 -23.74 -1.94
CA LEU A 2 25.45 -22.63 -2.62
C LEU A 2 26.54 -21.94 -3.44
N GLU A 3 26.54 -22.19 -4.74
CA GLU A 3 27.30 -21.36 -5.68
C GLU A 3 26.59 -20.02 -5.65
N ALA A 4 27.22 -19.07 -4.98
CA ALA A 4 26.79 -17.69 -5.02
C ALA A 4 27.05 -17.21 -6.45
N ASP A 5 26.03 -17.29 -7.29
CA ASP A 5 25.98 -16.61 -8.57
C ASP A 5 25.82 -15.12 -8.29
N THR A 6 26.87 -14.50 -7.73
CA THR A 6 26.93 -13.05 -7.54
C THR A 6 27.27 -12.44 -8.89
N SER A 7 26.32 -12.48 -9.82
CA SER A 7 26.24 -11.37 -10.76
C SER A 7 26.12 -10.13 -9.89
N TRP A 8 27.13 -9.28 -9.93
CA TRP A 8 27.12 -8.00 -9.22
C TRP A 8 26.12 -7.10 -9.94
N ASP A 9 24.83 -7.34 -9.68
CA ASP A 9 23.72 -6.69 -10.35
C ASP A 9 22.74 -6.08 -9.33
N THR A 10 22.01 -5.06 -9.77
CA THR A 10 21.05 -4.33 -8.96
C THR A 10 19.69 -5.03 -9.03
N ASN A 11 19.49 -6.06 -8.22
CA ASN A 11 18.23 -6.83 -8.23
C ASN A 11 17.15 -6.22 -7.33
N ILE A 12 16.52 -5.14 -7.80
CA ILE A 12 15.40 -4.48 -7.10
C ILE A 12 14.17 -5.38 -7.06
N GLU A 13 13.93 -6.17 -8.11
CA GLU A 13 12.79 -7.09 -8.19
C GLU A 13 12.77 -8.07 -7.03
N GLU A 14 13.87 -8.82 -6.83
CA GLU A 14 13.95 -9.83 -5.79
C GLU A 14 13.75 -9.21 -4.40
N SER A 15 14.27 -7.99 -4.19
CA SER A 15 14.10 -7.26 -2.93
C SER A 15 12.63 -6.92 -2.66
N LEU A 16 11.88 -6.50 -3.68
CA LEU A 16 10.45 -6.19 -3.57
C LEU A 16 9.63 -7.47 -3.39
N TYR A 17 9.94 -8.53 -4.14
CA TYR A 17 9.26 -9.81 -4.05
C TYR A 17 9.36 -10.40 -2.63
N TRP A 18 10.58 -10.53 -2.09
CA TRP A 18 10.76 -11.04 -0.73
C TRP A 18 10.18 -10.12 0.34
N GLY A 19 10.20 -8.80 0.09
CA GLY A 19 9.52 -7.83 0.94
C GLY A 19 8.03 -8.10 1.05
N VAL A 20 7.34 -8.36 -0.07
CA VAL A 20 5.91 -8.72 -0.05
C VAL A 20 5.70 -10.04 0.69
N LYS A 21 6.53 -11.06 0.43
CA LYS A 21 6.46 -12.34 1.13
C LYS A 21 6.64 -12.21 2.63
N MET A 22 7.45 -11.25 3.09
CA MET A 22 7.57 -10.96 4.52
C MET A 22 6.26 -10.44 5.12
N PHE A 23 5.52 -9.57 4.41
CA PHE A 23 4.21 -9.10 4.88
C PHE A 23 3.15 -10.20 4.87
N GLU A 24 3.10 -11.04 3.83
CA GLU A 24 2.22 -12.21 3.79
C GLU A 24 2.50 -13.12 5.00
N ARG A 25 3.78 -13.38 5.28
CA ARG A 25 4.18 -14.23 6.40
C ARG A 25 3.88 -13.62 7.77
N ASP A 26 4.03 -12.31 7.93
CA ASP A 26 3.62 -11.59 9.16
C ASP A 26 2.11 -11.70 9.38
N GLU A 27 1.33 -11.58 8.32
CA GLU A 27 -0.13 -11.70 8.35
C GLU A 27 -0.59 -13.14 8.66
N GLU A 28 0.07 -14.15 8.11
CA GLU A 28 -0.17 -15.56 8.47
C GLU A 28 0.16 -15.87 9.94
N LEU A 29 1.23 -15.27 10.48
CA LEU A 29 1.71 -15.55 11.83
C LEU A 29 0.95 -14.77 12.92
N TYR A 30 0.60 -13.51 12.65
CA TYR A 30 0.08 -12.58 13.65
C TYR A 30 -1.30 -12.02 13.31
N GLY A 31 -1.88 -12.38 12.17
CA GLY A 31 -3.17 -11.90 11.68
C GLY A 31 -3.08 -10.56 10.93
N VAL A 32 -4.21 -10.15 10.36
CA VAL A 32 -4.30 -8.93 9.56
C VAL A 32 -4.03 -7.68 10.40
N ARG A 33 -3.12 -6.83 9.92
CA ARG A 33 -2.83 -5.52 10.49
C ARG A 33 -3.45 -4.41 9.67
N LEU A 34 -4.22 -3.54 10.33
CA LEU A 34 -4.88 -2.37 9.71
C LEU A 34 -3.92 -1.18 9.46
N SER A 35 -2.61 -1.40 9.53
CA SER A 35 -1.62 -0.36 9.28
C SER A 35 -1.25 -0.28 7.81
N SER A 36 -1.07 0.93 7.29
CA SER A 36 -0.44 1.13 5.96
C SER A 36 0.90 0.43 5.86
N LYS A 37 1.15 -0.17 4.70
CA LYS A 37 2.42 -0.80 4.33
C LYS A 37 3.13 0.05 3.29
N ALA A 38 4.45 0.16 3.41
CA ALA A 38 5.27 0.94 2.48
C ALA A 38 6.69 0.35 2.38
N PHE A 39 7.27 0.47 1.19
CA PHE A 39 8.68 0.22 0.93
C PHE A 39 9.40 1.52 0.60
N ILE A 40 10.65 1.61 1.03
CA ILE A 40 11.55 2.70 0.70
C ILE A 40 12.77 2.07 0.04
N VAL A 41 12.92 2.28 -1.27
CA VAL A 41 14.05 1.81 -2.06
C VAL A 41 15.09 2.93 -2.09
N ILE A 42 16.32 2.61 -1.68
CA ILE A 42 17.45 3.55 -1.71
C ILE A 42 18.46 2.99 -2.69
N SER A 43 18.74 3.71 -3.79
CA SER A 43 19.61 3.22 -4.86
C SER A 43 20.19 4.38 -5.68
N ASP A 44 21.39 4.20 -6.23
CA ASP A 44 21.93 5.03 -7.30
C ASP A 44 21.33 4.68 -8.68
N GLY A 45 20.63 3.55 -8.78
CA GLY A 45 19.90 3.15 -9.97
C GLY A 45 20.81 2.52 -11.01
N GLN A 46 20.51 1.27 -11.32
CA GLN A 46 20.92 0.54 -12.51
C GLN A 46 19.81 -0.49 -12.79
N ASP A 47 19.55 -0.72 -14.07
CA ASP A 47 18.61 -1.68 -14.66
C ASP A 47 17.15 -1.72 -14.16
N TRP A 48 16.29 -1.13 -14.99
CA TRP A 48 14.86 -1.43 -15.06
C TRP A 48 14.66 -2.60 -16.02
N SER A 49 14.49 -3.81 -15.50
CA SER A 49 14.04 -4.98 -16.29
C SER A 49 12.51 -5.06 -16.33
N GLY A 50 11.97 -5.89 -17.23
CA GLY A 50 10.53 -6.19 -17.24
C GLY A 50 10.05 -6.92 -15.98
N GLU A 51 10.95 -7.55 -15.24
CA GLU A 51 10.64 -8.34 -14.04
C GLU A 51 10.37 -7.42 -12.83
N VAL A 52 11.06 -6.27 -12.74
CA VAL A 52 10.77 -5.21 -11.75
C VAL A 52 9.31 -4.74 -11.84
N GLU A 53 8.72 -4.71 -13.04
CA GLU A 53 7.31 -4.33 -13.22
C GLU A 53 6.34 -5.35 -12.59
N GLU A 54 6.67 -6.64 -12.62
CA GLU A 54 5.86 -7.69 -12.00
C GLU A 54 5.90 -7.61 -10.48
N ALA A 55 7.10 -7.41 -9.91
CA ALA A 55 7.25 -7.17 -8.47
C ALA A 55 6.48 -5.91 -8.02
N LEU A 56 6.49 -4.83 -8.80
CA LEU A 56 5.73 -3.60 -8.50
C LEU A 56 4.21 -3.78 -8.67
N LYS A 57 3.75 -4.67 -9.57
CA LYS A 57 2.34 -5.08 -9.62
C LYS A 57 1.96 -5.79 -8.34
N LEU A 58 2.80 -6.71 -7.87
CA LEU A 58 2.60 -7.42 -6.62
C LEU A 58 2.50 -6.45 -5.44
N THR A 59 3.42 -5.48 -5.29
CA THR A 59 3.33 -4.50 -4.18
C THR A 59 2.01 -3.73 -4.18
N ARG A 60 1.54 -3.29 -5.36
CA ARG A 60 0.25 -2.59 -5.48
C ARG A 60 -0.94 -3.47 -5.12
N MET A 61 -0.92 -4.75 -5.48
CA MET A 61 -1.99 -5.69 -5.12
C MET A 61 -2.15 -5.84 -3.60
N HIS A 62 -1.07 -5.65 -2.84
CA HIS A 62 -1.08 -5.70 -1.38
C HIS A 62 -1.22 -4.32 -0.70
N ASP A 63 -1.63 -3.27 -1.46
CA ASP A 63 -1.68 -1.85 -1.03
C ASP A 63 -0.36 -1.37 -0.38
N ILE A 64 0.77 -1.85 -0.90
CA ILE A 64 2.11 -1.44 -0.48
C ILE A 64 2.62 -0.39 -1.47
N ARG A 65 2.82 0.84 -1.00
CA ARG A 65 3.44 1.90 -1.81
C ARG A 65 4.96 1.80 -1.79
N VAL A 66 5.59 2.07 -2.94
CA VAL A 66 7.05 2.07 -3.06
C VAL A 66 7.56 3.49 -3.28
N TYR A 67 8.24 4.03 -2.27
CA TYR A 67 8.98 5.29 -2.38
C TYR A 67 10.41 5.00 -2.81
N VAL A 68 10.99 5.87 -3.64
CA VAL A 68 12.34 5.68 -4.14
C VAL A 68 13.19 6.90 -3.80
N VAL A 69 14.36 6.67 -3.22
CA VAL A 69 15.33 7.70 -2.84
C VAL A 69 16.61 7.45 -3.64
N GLY A 70 16.85 8.32 -4.62
CA GLY A 70 18.07 8.32 -5.43
C GLY A 70 19.29 8.76 -4.63
N VAL A 71 20.40 8.05 -4.77
CA VAL A 71 21.68 8.41 -4.13
C VAL A 71 22.76 8.60 -5.19
N GLY A 72 23.55 9.66 -5.08
CA GLY A 72 24.65 9.94 -6.00
C GLY A 72 24.34 11.09 -6.94
N SER A 73 25.02 11.14 -8.09
CA SER A 73 24.89 12.25 -9.04
C SER A 73 24.77 11.74 -10.47
N THR A 74 24.10 12.51 -11.33
CA THR A 74 24.01 12.20 -12.77
C THR A 74 25.33 12.35 -13.51
N ALA A 75 26.26 13.14 -12.97
CA ALA A 75 27.62 13.19 -13.50
C ALA A 75 28.37 11.88 -13.24
N GLY A 76 27.96 11.15 -12.19
CA GLY A 76 28.57 9.89 -11.78
C GLY A 76 29.94 10.06 -11.14
N GLY A 77 30.57 8.92 -10.85
CA GLY A 77 31.89 8.84 -10.28
C GLY A 77 32.44 7.42 -10.39
N PHE A 78 33.77 7.30 -10.26
CA PHE A 78 34.41 6.00 -10.19
C PHE A 78 34.25 5.38 -8.81
N ILE A 79 33.86 4.11 -8.77
CA ILE A 79 33.80 3.34 -7.54
C ILE A 79 35.23 3.11 -7.05
N PRO A 80 35.59 3.52 -5.82
CA PRO A 80 36.93 3.31 -5.29
C PRO A 80 37.23 1.80 -5.21
N GLN A 81 38.31 1.38 -5.86
CA GLN A 81 38.78 0.01 -5.74
C GLN A 81 39.55 -0.16 -4.42
N LEU A 82 39.22 -1.22 -3.68
CA LEU A 82 40.02 -1.62 -2.53
C LEU A 82 41.42 -2.03 -2.99
N PRO A 83 42.47 -1.77 -2.18
CA PRO A 83 43.82 -2.19 -2.53
C PRO A 83 43.86 -3.71 -2.66
N THR A 84 44.09 -4.19 -3.89
CA THR A 84 44.19 -5.62 -4.20
C THR A 84 45.59 -6.13 -3.82
N SER A 85 45.73 -7.44 -3.61
CA SER A 85 47.06 -8.04 -3.32
C SER A 85 48.03 -7.77 -4.48
N VAL A 86 49.34 -7.74 -4.23
CA VAL A 86 50.37 -7.50 -5.27
C VAL A 86 50.31 -8.51 -6.44
N TYR A 87 49.59 -9.63 -6.26
CA TYR A 87 49.42 -10.68 -7.26
C TYR A 87 48.05 -10.69 -7.95
N ALA A 88 47.11 -9.83 -7.58
CA ALA A 88 45.81 -9.75 -8.25
C ALA A 88 45.86 -8.71 -9.38
N GLU A 89 45.25 -9.05 -10.51
CA GLU A 89 45.08 -8.11 -11.60
C GLU A 89 44.19 -6.93 -11.13
N PRO A 90 44.56 -5.68 -11.43
CA PRO A 90 43.68 -4.55 -11.18
C PRO A 90 42.39 -4.74 -11.97
N GLU A 91 41.24 -4.64 -11.31
CA GLU A 91 39.95 -4.61 -12.00
C GLU A 91 39.82 -3.30 -12.79
N ASP A 92 39.03 -3.32 -13.88
CA ASP A 92 38.75 -2.09 -14.60
C ASP A 92 37.94 -1.13 -13.71
N PRO A 93 38.24 0.19 -13.72
CA PRO A 93 37.51 1.16 -12.93
C PRO A 93 36.05 1.27 -13.39
N ILE A 94 35.13 0.95 -12.49
CA ILE A 94 33.69 1.00 -12.73
C ILE A 94 33.19 2.43 -12.49
N HIS A 95 32.49 3.00 -13.47
CA HIS A 95 31.83 4.29 -13.34
C HIS A 95 30.34 4.10 -13.05
N SER A 96 29.88 4.53 -11.87
CA SER A 96 28.46 4.55 -11.51
C SER A 96 27.89 5.96 -11.67
N ALA A 97 26.67 6.07 -12.17
CA ALA A 97 25.94 7.33 -12.29
C ALA A 97 24.46 7.15 -11.93
N LEU A 98 23.87 8.20 -11.35
CA LEU A 98 22.47 8.17 -10.92
C LEU A 98 21.50 8.05 -12.10
N ASP A 99 20.77 6.93 -12.21
CA ASP A 99 19.70 6.77 -13.21
C ASP A 99 18.35 7.27 -12.66
N ARG A 100 18.17 8.60 -12.70
CA ARG A 100 16.91 9.25 -12.30
C ARG A 100 15.68 8.74 -13.05
N ARG A 101 15.84 8.39 -14.34
CA ARG A 101 14.72 8.03 -15.20
C ARG A 101 14.14 6.69 -14.74
N SER A 102 15.00 5.70 -14.53
CA SER A 102 14.58 4.37 -14.08
C SER A 102 14.02 4.42 -12.66
N LEU A 103 14.66 5.17 -11.74
CA LEU A 103 14.18 5.31 -10.36
C LEU A 103 12.81 6.02 -10.25
N ARG A 104 12.55 7.03 -11.09
CA ARG A 104 11.21 7.65 -11.18
C ARG A 104 10.16 6.68 -11.69
N ALA A 105 10.49 5.90 -12.73
CA ALA A 105 9.58 4.88 -13.25
C ALA A 105 9.21 3.84 -12.19
N ILE A 106 10.17 3.42 -11.33
CA ILE A 106 9.92 2.54 -10.19
C ILE A 106 8.95 3.18 -9.20
N ALA A 107 9.19 4.43 -8.79
CA ALA A 107 8.31 5.13 -7.85
C ALA A 107 6.89 5.27 -8.38
N GLU A 108 6.74 5.70 -9.63
CA GLU A 108 5.45 5.89 -10.30
C GLU A 108 4.71 4.56 -10.44
N ALA A 109 5.38 3.50 -10.91
CA ALA A 109 4.81 2.17 -10.99
C ALA A 109 4.49 1.59 -9.59
N GLY A 110 5.27 1.90 -8.57
CA GLY A 110 4.98 1.53 -7.19
C GLY A 110 3.89 2.35 -6.49
N GLY A 111 3.34 3.37 -7.17
CA GLY A 111 2.32 4.27 -6.62
C GLY A 111 2.84 5.19 -5.51
N GLY A 112 4.16 5.34 -5.38
CA GLY A 112 4.82 6.24 -4.43
C GLY A 112 5.43 7.45 -5.13
N GLU A 113 6.46 8.02 -4.49
CA GLU A 113 7.12 9.25 -4.92
C GLU A 113 8.64 9.04 -5.00
N TYR A 114 9.28 9.79 -5.89
CA TYR A 114 10.73 9.81 -6.06
C TYR A 114 11.35 11.01 -5.35
N TYR A 115 12.44 10.78 -4.64
CA TYR A 115 13.27 11.78 -3.96
C TYR A 115 14.74 11.59 -4.31
N GLU A 116 15.57 12.60 -4.11
CA GLU A 116 17.01 12.52 -4.38
C GLU A 116 17.82 13.13 -3.22
N LEU A 117 18.74 12.34 -2.65
CA LEU A 117 19.64 12.84 -1.61
C LEU A 117 20.54 13.95 -2.16
N GLY A 118 20.69 15.04 -1.41
CA GLY A 118 21.49 16.19 -1.80
C GLY A 118 20.76 17.22 -2.65
N ILE A 119 19.60 16.88 -3.24
CA ILE A 119 18.65 17.86 -3.78
C ILE A 119 17.62 18.22 -2.70
N ASP A 120 16.99 17.20 -2.14
CA ASP A 120 16.05 17.34 -1.02
C ASP A 120 16.79 17.14 0.31
N SER A 121 16.28 17.77 1.37
CA SER A 121 16.73 17.53 2.75
C SER A 121 16.28 16.14 3.21
N ASP A 122 17.18 15.37 3.82
CA ASP A 122 16.88 14.05 4.39
C ASP A 122 15.66 14.08 5.34
N GLN A 123 15.52 15.18 6.10
CA GLN A 123 14.39 15.38 7.02
C GLN A 123 13.08 15.60 6.26
N ASP A 124 13.13 16.34 5.15
CA ASP A 124 11.95 16.61 4.34
C ASP A 124 11.47 15.35 3.62
N ILE A 125 12.41 14.53 3.10
CA ILE A 125 12.11 13.23 2.49
C ILE A 125 11.40 12.34 3.51
N ALA A 126 11.99 12.16 4.69
CA ALA A 126 11.42 11.33 5.75
C ALA A 126 10.03 11.82 6.17
N LEU A 127 9.87 13.15 6.37
CA LEU A 127 8.60 13.74 6.78
C LEU A 127 7.51 13.53 5.72
N ARG A 128 7.82 13.69 4.43
CA ARG A 128 6.85 13.49 3.34
C ARG A 128 6.40 12.03 3.25
N ILE A 129 7.34 11.08 3.31
CA ILE A 129 7.04 9.65 3.29
C ILE A 129 6.15 9.29 4.49
N ILE A 130 6.54 9.65 5.71
CA ILE A 130 5.78 9.33 6.93
C ILE A 130 4.38 9.95 6.87
N THR A 131 4.25 11.21 6.44
CA THR A 131 2.97 11.92 6.37
C THR A 131 2.02 11.28 5.35
N ASP A 132 2.54 10.80 4.22
CA ASP A 132 1.72 10.10 3.22
C ASP A 132 1.29 8.70 3.69
N VAL A 133 2.20 7.93 4.32
CA VAL A 133 1.88 6.62 4.90
C VAL A 133 0.84 6.74 6.02
N GLN A 134 1.00 7.72 6.92
CA GLN A 134 0.06 7.98 8.02
C GLN A 134 -1.33 8.39 7.53
N ARG A 135 -1.41 9.30 6.55
CA ARG A 135 -2.71 9.71 5.97
C ARG A 135 -3.47 8.52 5.39
N ARG A 136 -2.75 7.61 4.74
CA ARG A 136 -3.37 6.39 4.20
C ARG A 136 -3.81 5.43 5.29
N ALA A 137 -3.05 5.31 6.38
CA ALA A 137 -3.40 4.40 7.49
C ALA A 137 -4.70 4.85 8.15
N GLN A 138 -4.85 6.16 8.32
CA GLN A 138 -6.10 6.75 8.82
C GLN A 138 -7.27 6.55 7.87
N ALA A 139 -7.05 6.61 6.55
CA ALA A 139 -8.09 6.35 5.56
C ALA A 139 -8.57 4.90 5.61
N THR A 140 -7.65 3.93 5.59
CA THR A 140 -7.95 2.50 5.70
C THR A 140 -8.69 2.16 6.99
N GLN A 141 -8.24 2.69 8.14
CA GLN A 141 -8.91 2.47 9.42
C GLN A 141 -10.33 3.06 9.44
N ARG A 142 -10.54 4.21 8.79
CA ARG A 142 -11.85 4.88 8.74
C ARG A 142 -12.85 4.10 7.91
N GLU A 143 -12.42 3.49 6.80
CA GLU A 143 -13.27 2.68 5.91
C GLU A 143 -13.84 1.46 6.65
N GLU A 144 -12.99 0.71 7.36
CA GLU A 144 -13.41 -0.46 8.16
C GLU A 144 -14.35 -0.12 9.33
N THR A 145 -14.29 1.11 9.84
CA THR A 145 -15.13 1.53 10.99
C THR A 145 -16.55 1.97 10.58
N PHE A 146 -16.89 2.01 9.28
CA PHE A 146 -18.26 2.26 8.83
C PHE A 146 -19.16 1.03 9.04
N THR A 147 -19.52 0.75 10.29
CA THR A 147 -20.63 -0.16 10.58
C THR A 147 -21.94 0.61 10.43
N GLU A 148 -22.89 0.10 9.64
CA GLU A 148 -24.20 0.75 9.44
C GLU A 148 -25.11 0.59 10.67
N LEU A 149 -24.87 1.38 11.73
CA LEU A 149 -25.73 1.38 12.93
C LEU A 149 -27.15 1.88 12.64
N TYR A 150 -27.41 2.52 11.50
CA TYR A 150 -28.72 3.08 11.19
C TYR A 150 -29.82 2.01 11.16
N TRP A 151 -29.51 0.78 10.77
CA TRP A 151 -30.48 -0.32 10.75
C TRP A 151 -31.04 -0.63 12.15
N PHE A 152 -30.22 -0.54 13.20
CA PHE A 152 -30.69 -0.69 14.58
C PHE A 152 -31.66 0.42 14.98
N PHE A 153 -31.34 1.66 14.62
CA PHE A 153 -32.24 2.79 14.87
C PHE A 153 -33.53 2.71 14.05
N LEU A 154 -33.45 2.24 12.81
CA LEU A 154 -34.60 2.01 11.93
C LEU A 154 -35.52 0.92 12.49
N ALA A 155 -34.95 -0.20 12.95
CA ALA A 155 -35.69 -1.30 13.57
C ALA A 155 -36.31 -0.88 14.92
N ALA A 156 -35.60 -0.08 15.72
CA ALA A 156 -36.15 0.45 16.97
C ALA A 156 -37.34 1.40 16.70
N ALA A 157 -37.20 2.29 15.71
CA ALA A 157 -38.26 3.21 15.30
C ALA A 157 -39.48 2.46 14.75
N SER A 158 -39.29 1.46 13.88
CA SER A 158 -40.39 0.65 13.35
C SER A 158 -41.12 -0.13 14.45
N GLY A 159 -40.39 -0.70 15.42
CA GLY A 159 -40.96 -1.36 16.58
C GLY A 159 -41.82 -0.41 17.42
N LEU A 160 -41.34 0.80 17.67
CA LEU A 160 -42.06 1.83 18.43
C LEU A 160 -43.36 2.26 17.72
N VAL A 161 -43.33 2.41 16.40
CA VAL A 161 -44.51 2.71 15.59
C VAL A 161 -45.54 1.58 15.67
N CYS A 162 -45.11 0.32 15.54
CA CYS A 162 -45.99 -0.85 15.66
C CYS A 162 -46.65 -0.95 17.04
N VAL A 163 -45.90 -0.68 18.12
CA VAL A 163 -46.45 -0.67 19.47
C VAL A 163 -47.46 0.48 19.64
N GLY A 164 -47.14 1.66 19.14
CA GLY A 164 -48.03 2.82 19.18
C GLY A 164 -49.35 2.57 18.44
N THR A 165 -49.30 1.95 17.26
CA THR A 165 -50.51 1.65 16.47
C THR A 165 -51.40 0.61 17.14
N VAL A 166 -50.82 -0.38 17.83
CA VAL A 166 -51.58 -1.37 18.61
C VAL A 166 -52.29 -0.73 19.81
N PHE A 167 -51.68 0.25 20.47
CA PHE A 167 -52.28 0.96 21.61
C PHE A 167 -53.37 1.95 21.20
N VAL A 168 -53.27 2.56 20.01
CA VAL A 168 -54.20 3.60 19.54
C VAL A 168 -55.41 3.04 18.80
N ALA A 169 -55.34 1.82 18.24
CA ALA A 169 -56.39 1.30 17.37
C ALA A 169 -57.59 0.71 18.14
N GLU A 170 -58.77 1.32 17.97
CA GLU A 170 -60.05 0.63 18.10
C GLU A 170 -60.09 -0.55 17.11
N ARG A 171 -60.59 -1.71 17.54
CA ARG A 171 -60.44 -3.04 16.89
C ARG A 171 -60.76 -3.10 15.38
N THR A 172 -61.49 -2.14 14.82
CA THR A 172 -61.88 -2.05 13.41
C THR A 172 -60.82 -1.42 12.50
N GLN A 173 -59.86 -0.66 13.03
CA GLN A 173 -58.86 0.09 12.24
C GLN A 173 -57.58 -0.71 11.95
N LEU A 174 -57.34 -1.80 12.70
CA LEU A 174 -56.19 -2.70 12.56
C LEU A 174 -56.13 -3.42 11.19
N TRP A 175 -57.27 -3.80 10.62
CA TRP A 175 -57.32 -4.54 9.35
C TRP A 175 -56.87 -3.69 8.15
N TRP A 176 -57.16 -2.39 8.17
CA TRP A 176 -56.71 -1.47 7.12
C TRP A 176 -55.21 -1.17 7.19
N GLN A 177 -54.63 -1.13 8.39
CA GLN A 177 -53.20 -0.93 8.58
C GLN A 177 -52.38 -2.16 8.16
N VAL A 178 -52.86 -3.38 8.43
CA VAL A 178 -52.21 -4.62 7.95
C VAL A 178 -52.24 -4.70 6.42
N ALA A 179 -53.37 -4.33 5.80
CA ALA A 179 -53.47 -4.27 4.34
C ALA A 179 -52.53 -3.22 3.72
N ALA A 180 -52.43 -2.03 4.34
CA ALA A 180 -51.54 -0.96 3.87
C ALA A 180 -50.05 -1.30 4.05
N ALA A 181 -49.67 -1.86 5.19
CA ALA A 181 -48.30 -2.31 5.46
C ALA A 181 -47.87 -3.44 4.51
N GLY A 182 -48.77 -4.39 4.24
CA GLY A 182 -48.55 -5.44 3.24
C GLY A 182 -48.31 -4.88 1.83
N GLY A 183 -49.09 -3.86 1.42
CA GLY A 183 -48.90 -3.19 0.14
C GLY A 183 -47.57 -2.45 0.02
N LEU A 184 -47.12 -1.81 1.11
CA LEU A 184 -45.88 -1.03 1.14
C LEU A 184 -44.63 -1.92 1.10
N ILE A 185 -44.69 -3.10 1.74
CA ILE A 185 -43.62 -4.11 1.69
C ILE A 185 -43.49 -4.70 0.28
N VAL A 186 -44.61 -4.97 -0.41
CA VAL A 186 -44.58 -5.47 -1.79
C VAL A 186 -43.96 -4.44 -2.76
N LEU A 187 -44.19 -3.15 -2.52
CA LEU A 187 -43.67 -2.05 -3.34
C LEU A 187 -42.18 -1.76 -3.09
N LEU A 188 -41.67 -2.08 -1.90
CA LEU A 188 -40.24 -1.97 -1.55
C LEU A 188 -39.40 -3.18 -2.01
N LEU A 189 -40.03 -4.32 -2.28
CA LEU A 189 -39.40 -5.54 -2.76
C LEU A 189 -39.43 -5.70 -4.30
N SER A 190 -40.11 -4.79 -5.00
CA SER A 190 -40.16 -4.67 -6.47
C SER A 190 -39.22 -3.57 -6.96
#